data_AF-A0ABD5L9L0-F1
#
_entry.id   AF-A0ABD5L9L0-F1
#
_cell.length_a   1.000
_cell.length_b   1.000
_cell.length_c   1.000
_cell.angle_alpha   90.00
_cell.angle_beta   90.00
_cell.angle_gamma   90.00
#
_symmetry.space_group_name_H-M   'P 1'
#
loop_
_entity.id
_entity.type
_entity.pdbx_description
1 polymer ?
#
loop_
_entity_poly.entity_id
_entity_poly.type
_entity_poly.pdbx_seq_one_letter_code
_entity_poly.pdbx_strand_id
1 'polypeptide(L)'
;MLKVDYNAYRSIKGFNRRVRFLVMHYTALNFQGSVNALSGNAAVSAHYLVPDPTDKMYTNAGFKEMRVFNLVDENERAWHAGVSTWAGRTNLNDTSIGIEIVNEAQDNNGNFLFPPYNEVQIEAIKQLACNIIERYPDITPTNIVGHADIAPDGRKSDPGAAFPWKQLYDAGIGAWYDEATKSCYMQKYNGGLPAKAEILEKLKRYGYDVSKANTDNGYKMLIRAFQLHFRPENYDGIADVETVAILYALVEKYFP
;
A
#
# COMPACT_ATOMS: atom_id res chain seq x y z
N MET A 1 42.72 -8.80 -18.83
CA MET A 1 41.46 -8.75 -18.04
C MET A 1 40.41 -9.51 -18.83
N LEU A 2 39.72 -10.46 -18.21
CA LEU A 2 38.65 -11.22 -18.88
C LEU A 2 37.44 -10.30 -19.09
N LYS A 3 36.76 -10.42 -20.24
CA LYS A 3 35.51 -9.69 -20.53
C LYS A 3 34.31 -10.57 -20.22
N VAL A 4 33.25 -9.97 -19.68
CA VAL A 4 31.97 -10.67 -19.50
C VAL A 4 31.28 -10.82 -20.84
N ASP A 5 30.82 -12.03 -21.16
CA ASP A 5 30.02 -12.31 -22.36
C ASP A 5 28.54 -12.19 -22.04
N TYR A 6 27.95 -11.13 -22.58
CA TYR A 6 26.54 -10.81 -22.44
C TYR A 6 25.67 -11.33 -23.60
N ASN A 7 26.20 -12.14 -24.51
CA ASN A 7 25.50 -12.49 -25.75
C ASN A 7 25.42 -14.01 -26.00
N ALA A 8 26.42 -14.78 -25.59
CA ALA A 8 26.46 -16.21 -25.90
C ALA A 8 25.30 -17.01 -25.29
N TYR A 9 24.92 -16.70 -24.03
CA TYR A 9 23.86 -17.42 -23.31
C TYR A 9 23.03 -16.49 -22.44
N ARG A 10 21.70 -16.67 -22.47
CA ARG A 10 20.72 -15.87 -21.71
C ARG A 10 19.61 -16.75 -21.13
N SER A 11 19.27 -16.50 -19.86
CA SER A 11 18.09 -17.09 -19.23
C SER A 11 16.83 -16.46 -19.80
N ILE A 12 15.92 -17.29 -20.32
CA ILE A 12 14.63 -16.85 -20.88
C ILE A 12 13.41 -17.24 -20.01
N LYS A 13 13.59 -18.18 -19.06
CA LYS A 13 12.51 -18.69 -18.18
C LYS A 13 12.87 -18.71 -16.70
N GLY A 14 14.10 -19.10 -16.36
CA GLY A 14 14.55 -19.22 -14.96
C GLY A 14 14.93 -17.88 -14.32
N PHE A 15 14.08 -16.85 -14.41
CA PHE A 15 14.29 -15.57 -13.76
C PHE A 15 12.96 -14.84 -13.49
N ASN A 16 12.99 -13.95 -12.50
CA ASN A 16 11.91 -13.01 -12.17
C ASN A 16 12.51 -11.60 -12.02
N ARG A 17 11.66 -10.59 -11.89
CA ARG A 17 12.11 -9.24 -11.50
C ARG A 17 12.36 -9.18 -9.99
N ARG A 18 13.24 -8.25 -9.59
CA ARG A 18 13.54 -7.97 -8.18
C ARG A 18 12.35 -7.29 -7.52
N VAL A 19 11.88 -6.21 -8.15
CA VAL A 19 10.65 -5.51 -7.75
C VAL A 19 9.44 -6.40 -8.01
N ARG A 20 8.58 -6.49 -7.01
CA ARG A 20 7.34 -7.28 -7.03
C ARG A 20 6.24 -6.72 -6.13
N PHE A 21 6.48 -5.58 -5.49
CA PHE A 21 5.49 -4.87 -4.68
C PHE A 21 5.45 -3.39 -5.06
N LEU A 22 4.28 -2.78 -4.87
CA LEU A 22 4.08 -1.35 -4.96
C LEU A 22 3.48 -0.87 -3.65
N VAL A 23 4.16 0.04 -2.95
CA VAL A 23 3.73 0.54 -1.64
C VAL A 23 3.33 2.00 -1.76
N MET A 24 2.10 2.29 -1.36
CA MET A 24 1.52 3.63 -1.31
C MET A 24 1.70 4.26 0.07
N HIS A 25 2.09 5.53 0.10
CA HIS A 25 2.32 6.33 1.30
C HIS A 25 1.64 7.68 1.14
N TYR A 26 1.34 8.34 2.26
CA TYR A 26 1.19 9.79 2.29
C TYR A 26 2.41 10.41 2.95
N THR A 27 2.66 11.68 2.65
CA THR A 27 3.79 12.41 3.24
C THR A 27 3.49 13.03 4.60
N ALA A 28 2.21 13.33 4.92
CA ALA A 28 1.80 14.15 6.07
C ALA A 28 2.44 15.55 6.09
N LEU A 29 2.84 16.03 4.90
CA LEU A 29 3.55 17.27 4.68
C LEU A 29 3.01 17.93 3.42
N ASN A 30 3.17 19.24 3.31
CA ASN A 30 3.06 19.92 2.02
C ASN A 30 4.21 19.52 1.07
N PHE A 31 4.14 19.94 -0.19
CA PHE A 31 5.08 19.61 -1.24
C PHE A 31 6.52 19.99 -0.90
N GLN A 32 6.77 21.22 -0.43
CA GLN A 32 8.12 21.66 -0.10
C GLN A 32 8.71 20.84 1.07
N GLY A 33 7.89 20.56 2.09
CA GLY A 33 8.27 19.68 3.20
C GLY A 33 8.60 18.27 2.72
N SER A 34 7.77 17.73 1.82
CA SER A 34 7.93 16.40 1.24
C SER A 34 9.21 16.26 0.42
N VAL A 35 9.50 17.22 -0.46
CA VAL A 35 10.75 17.26 -1.23
C VAL A 35 11.95 17.34 -0.29
N ASN A 36 11.94 18.24 0.69
CA ASN A 36 13.04 18.37 1.64
C ASN A 36 13.28 17.09 2.45
N ALA A 37 12.21 16.40 2.84
CA ALA A 37 12.30 15.14 3.58
C ALA A 37 12.77 13.97 2.71
N LEU A 38 12.36 13.89 1.44
CA LEU A 38 12.61 12.71 0.60
C LEU A 38 13.85 12.82 -0.29
N SER A 39 14.36 14.03 -0.53
CA SER A 39 15.56 14.28 -1.35
C SER A 39 16.65 15.08 -0.64
N GLY A 40 16.40 15.56 0.59
CA GLY A 40 17.38 16.28 1.39
C GLY A 40 18.30 15.36 2.18
N ASN A 41 18.80 15.85 3.33
CA ASN A 41 19.71 15.10 4.21
C ASN A 41 19.03 14.10 5.15
N ALA A 42 17.73 13.85 4.98
CA ALA A 42 17.00 12.93 5.84
C ALA A 42 17.27 11.46 5.48
N ALA A 43 16.99 10.55 6.42
CA ALA A 43 17.21 9.11 6.25
C ALA A 43 16.00 8.37 5.64
N VAL A 44 15.20 9.05 4.80
CA VAL A 44 14.03 8.47 4.12
C VAL A 44 13.97 8.96 2.67
N SER A 45 13.41 8.14 1.78
CA SER A 45 13.22 8.49 0.37
C SER A 45 12.14 7.60 -0.24
N ALA A 46 11.62 8.00 -1.40
CA ALA A 46 10.69 7.22 -2.20
C ALA A 46 11.13 7.19 -3.67
N HIS A 47 10.61 6.25 -4.44
CA HIS A 47 10.90 6.21 -5.87
C HIS A 47 10.15 7.33 -6.58
N TYR A 48 8.89 7.57 -6.19
CA TYR A 48 8.05 8.59 -6.78
C TYR A 48 7.43 9.49 -5.71
N LEU A 49 7.27 10.77 -6.04
CA LEU A 49 6.49 11.75 -5.29
C LEU A 49 5.38 12.32 -6.19
N VAL A 50 4.15 12.23 -5.72
CA VAL A 50 2.96 12.77 -6.39
C VAL A 50 2.44 13.98 -5.59
N PRO A 51 2.56 15.22 -6.11
CA PRO A 51 2.13 16.44 -5.43
C PRO A 51 0.59 16.55 -5.35
N ASP A 52 0.08 17.39 -4.46
CA ASP A 52 -1.28 17.91 -4.58
C ASP A 52 -1.21 19.17 -5.47
N PRO A 53 -1.91 19.21 -6.63
CA PRO A 53 -1.83 20.37 -7.53
C PRO A 53 -2.42 21.65 -6.95
N THR A 54 -3.18 21.57 -5.85
CA THR A 54 -3.75 22.73 -5.15
C THR A 54 -2.87 23.25 -4.01
N ASP A 55 -1.78 22.54 -3.68
CA ASP A 55 -0.84 22.98 -2.67
C ASP A 55 -0.12 24.28 -3.11
N LYS A 56 -0.16 25.28 -2.22
CA LYS A 56 0.53 26.56 -2.42
C LYS A 56 2.04 26.38 -2.55
N MET A 57 2.64 25.42 -1.84
CA MET A 57 4.07 25.16 -1.94
C MET A 57 4.46 24.53 -3.27
N TYR A 58 3.56 23.74 -3.87
CA TYR A 58 3.75 23.20 -5.22
C TYR A 58 3.71 24.32 -6.27
N THR A 59 2.70 25.19 -6.21
CA THR A 59 2.54 26.31 -7.15
C THR A 59 3.61 27.39 -6.97
N ASN A 60 4.01 27.71 -5.74
CA ASN A 60 5.11 28.64 -5.45
C ASN A 60 6.48 28.12 -5.93
N ALA A 61 6.68 26.81 -5.99
CA ALA A 61 7.86 26.20 -6.60
C ALA A 61 7.88 26.32 -8.14
N GLY A 62 6.86 26.93 -8.75
CA GLY A 62 6.78 27.23 -10.17
C GLY A 62 6.07 26.17 -11.02
N PHE A 63 5.55 25.10 -10.40
CA PHE A 63 4.80 24.07 -11.11
C PHE A 63 3.34 24.49 -11.29
N LYS A 64 2.85 24.48 -12.53
CA LYS A 64 1.47 24.86 -12.89
C LYS A 64 0.61 23.69 -13.34
N GLU A 65 1.25 22.64 -13.84
CA GLU A 65 0.61 21.42 -14.31
C GLU A 65 0.94 20.29 -13.36
N MET A 66 0.11 19.24 -13.36
CA MET A 66 0.40 18.04 -12.58
C MET A 66 1.68 17.38 -13.08
N ARG A 67 2.56 16.99 -12.16
CA ARG A 67 3.79 16.25 -12.45
C ARG A 67 3.96 15.12 -11.46
N VAL A 68 4.58 14.04 -11.90
CA VAL A 68 5.10 12.99 -11.02
C VAL A 68 6.61 13.13 -11.01
N PHE A 69 7.21 13.17 -9.82
CA PHE A 69 8.65 13.29 -9.65
C PHE A 69 9.24 11.93 -9.34
N ASN A 70 10.25 11.51 -10.11
CA ASN A 70 11.09 10.38 -9.73
C ASN A 70 12.25 10.90 -8.88
N LEU A 71 12.41 10.38 -7.67
CA LEU A 71 13.47 10.79 -6.73
C LEU A 71 14.58 9.72 -6.62
N VAL A 72 14.23 8.45 -6.81
CA VAL A 72 15.17 7.32 -6.80
C VAL A 72 14.86 6.42 -8.00
N ASP A 73 15.89 6.04 -8.75
CA ASP A 73 15.76 5.07 -9.85
C ASP A 73 15.21 3.74 -9.31
N GLU A 74 14.27 3.11 -10.01
CA GLU A 74 13.65 1.87 -9.55
C GLU A 74 14.59 0.66 -9.51
N ASN A 75 15.77 0.74 -10.14
CA ASN A 75 16.83 -0.25 -10.00
C ASN A 75 17.63 -0.09 -8.69
N GLU A 76 17.45 1.04 -8.01
CA GLU A 76 18.04 1.36 -6.72
C GLU A 76 17.04 1.13 -5.58
N ARG A 77 17.53 1.20 -4.35
CA ARG A 77 16.71 0.97 -3.14
C ARG A 77 16.34 2.30 -2.48
N ALA A 78 15.10 2.77 -2.69
CA ALA A 78 14.54 3.84 -1.87
C ALA A 78 14.24 3.39 -0.42
N TRP A 79 14.21 4.34 0.53
CA TRP A 79 14.03 4.07 1.96
C TRP A 79 12.65 4.53 2.45
N HIS A 80 11.60 3.80 2.07
CA HIS A 80 10.21 4.18 2.34
C HIS A 80 9.48 3.20 3.29
N ALA A 81 9.61 1.89 3.07
CA ALA A 81 8.88 0.85 3.80
C ALA A 81 9.40 0.64 5.24
N GLY A 82 10.69 0.84 5.48
CA GLY A 82 11.33 0.56 6.78
C GLY A 82 11.16 -0.90 7.23
N VAL A 83 11.04 -1.13 8.54
CA VAL A 83 10.70 -2.46 9.09
C VAL A 83 9.29 -2.83 8.66
N SER A 84 9.21 -3.83 7.78
CA SER A 84 8.01 -4.19 7.04
C SER A 84 8.01 -5.69 6.72
N THR A 85 6.81 -6.25 6.60
CA THR A 85 6.56 -7.65 6.23
C THR A 85 5.30 -7.76 5.38
N TRP A 86 5.36 -8.49 4.27
CA TRP A 86 4.20 -8.80 3.43
C TRP A 86 4.41 -10.09 2.65
N ALA A 87 3.38 -10.94 2.56
CA ALA A 87 3.40 -12.20 1.82
C ALA A 87 4.64 -13.07 2.12
N GLY A 88 5.03 -13.14 3.40
CA GLY A 88 6.18 -13.91 3.89
C GLY A 88 7.56 -13.29 3.58
N ARG A 89 7.62 -12.10 2.97
CA ARG A 89 8.86 -11.32 2.79
C ARG A 89 8.98 -10.24 3.85
N THR A 90 10.20 -9.94 4.25
CA THR A 90 10.54 -8.84 5.15
C THR A 90 11.40 -7.80 4.43
N ASN A 91 11.55 -6.61 5.02
CA ASN A 91 12.37 -5.51 4.48
C ASN A 91 11.97 -5.12 3.05
N LEU A 92 10.72 -4.69 2.89
CA LEU A 92 10.10 -4.50 1.58
C LEU A 92 10.79 -3.44 0.71
N ASN A 93 11.58 -2.53 1.30
CA ASN A 93 12.45 -1.62 0.54
C ASN A 93 13.28 -2.35 -0.54
N ASP A 94 13.70 -3.60 -0.28
CA ASP A 94 14.57 -4.36 -1.21
C ASP A 94 13.85 -4.82 -2.49
N THR A 95 12.51 -4.88 -2.47
CA THR A 95 11.70 -5.52 -3.53
C THR A 95 10.45 -4.74 -3.89
N SER A 96 10.37 -3.47 -3.49
CA SER A 96 9.21 -2.63 -3.73
C SER A 96 9.58 -1.30 -4.38
N ILE A 97 8.63 -0.78 -5.14
CA ILE A 97 8.60 0.63 -5.52
C ILE A 97 7.71 1.36 -4.50
N GLY A 98 8.12 2.57 -4.15
CA GLY A 98 7.46 3.41 -3.14
C GLY A 98 6.94 4.68 -3.78
N ILE A 99 5.64 4.92 -3.64
CA ILE A 99 4.99 6.15 -4.11
C ILE A 99 4.55 6.94 -2.88
N GLU A 100 5.16 8.10 -2.69
CA GLU A 100 4.77 9.10 -1.71
C GLU A 100 3.79 10.09 -2.33
N ILE A 101 2.70 10.36 -1.63
CA ILE A 101 1.62 11.23 -2.12
C ILE A 101 1.47 12.38 -1.15
N VAL A 102 1.58 13.61 -1.66
CA VAL A 102 1.42 14.82 -0.85
C VAL A 102 -0.02 14.88 -0.36
N ASN A 103 -0.20 14.65 0.93
CA ASN A 103 -1.47 14.72 1.63
C ASN A 103 -1.16 15.08 3.08
N GLU A 104 -1.81 16.14 3.59
CA GLU A 104 -1.56 16.67 4.93
C GLU A 104 -2.36 15.92 6.01
N ALA A 105 -2.34 14.59 5.96
CA ALA A 105 -2.90 13.74 7.01
C ALA A 105 -2.26 14.07 8.36
N GLN A 106 -3.08 14.04 9.42
CA GLN A 106 -2.64 14.39 10.77
C GLN A 106 -2.96 13.26 11.75
N ASP A 107 -2.08 13.06 12.72
CA ASP A 107 -2.29 12.20 13.88
C ASP A 107 -2.24 13.05 15.16
N ASN A 108 -3.38 13.20 15.81
CA ASN A 108 -3.51 13.92 17.07
C ASN A 108 -3.72 12.92 18.23
N ASN A 109 -2.66 12.18 18.57
CA ASN A 109 -2.64 11.15 19.61
C ASN A 109 -3.68 10.04 19.38
N GLY A 110 -3.69 9.46 18.18
CA GLY A 110 -4.60 8.39 17.77
C GLY A 110 -5.89 8.89 17.12
N ASN A 111 -6.14 10.21 17.11
CA ASN A 111 -7.22 10.83 16.35
C ASN A 111 -6.69 11.25 14.98
N PHE A 112 -6.94 10.41 13.98
CA PHE A 112 -6.48 10.64 12.62
C PHE A 112 -7.44 11.52 11.84
N LEU A 113 -6.88 12.51 11.14
CA LEU A 113 -7.56 13.25 10.08
C LEU A 113 -6.93 12.83 8.75
N PHE A 114 -7.75 12.31 7.83
CA PHE A 114 -7.35 11.96 6.47
C PHE A 114 -8.02 12.89 5.47
N PRO A 115 -7.35 13.96 5.00
CA PRO A 115 -7.87 14.81 3.94
C PRO A 115 -8.14 13.98 2.67
N PRO A 116 -9.19 14.30 1.89
CA PRO A 116 -9.42 13.67 0.60
C PRO A 116 -8.24 13.95 -0.35
N TYR A 117 -7.94 12.98 -1.21
CA TYR A 117 -6.98 13.16 -2.29
C TYR A 117 -7.62 13.93 -3.45
N ASN A 118 -6.85 14.81 -4.10
CA ASN A 118 -7.35 15.56 -5.24
C ASN A 118 -7.60 14.63 -6.45
N GLU A 119 -8.69 14.81 -7.21
CA GLU A 119 -8.99 13.96 -8.37
C GLU A 119 -7.87 13.93 -9.43
N VAL A 120 -7.19 15.05 -9.66
CA VAL A 120 -6.04 15.13 -10.58
C VAL A 120 -4.85 14.34 -10.04
N GLN A 121 -4.68 14.32 -8.71
CA GLN A 121 -3.67 13.52 -8.03
C GLN A 121 -3.98 12.02 -8.15
N ILE A 122 -5.24 11.63 -7.96
CA ILE A 122 -5.72 10.25 -8.10
C ILE A 122 -5.48 9.74 -9.53
N GLU A 123 -5.79 10.54 -10.54
CA GLU A 123 -5.56 10.17 -11.94
C GLU A 123 -4.06 9.99 -12.26
N ALA A 124 -3.21 10.86 -11.74
CA ALA A 124 -1.75 10.69 -11.88
C ALA A 124 -1.24 9.41 -11.20
N ILE A 125 -1.78 9.05 -10.03
CA ILE A 125 -1.46 7.80 -9.33
C ILE A 125 -1.87 6.59 -10.17
N LYS A 126 -3.07 6.61 -10.77
CA LYS A 126 -3.55 5.53 -11.63
C LYS A 126 -2.62 5.31 -12.83
N GLN A 127 -2.29 6.38 -13.54
CA GLN A 127 -1.39 6.31 -14.71
C GLN A 127 0.00 5.81 -14.33
N LEU A 128 0.56 6.31 -13.23
CA LEU A 128 1.86 5.88 -12.72
C LEU A 128 1.86 4.40 -12.33
N ALA A 129 0.85 3.95 -11.57
CA ALA A 129 0.75 2.57 -11.12
C ALA A 129 0.59 1.61 -12.31
N CYS A 130 -0.26 1.91 -13.30
CA CYS A 130 -0.38 1.12 -14.52
C CYS A 130 0.97 1.01 -15.25
N ASN A 131 1.67 2.13 -15.42
CA ASN A 131 2.99 2.14 -16.06
C ASN A 131 4.03 1.28 -15.32
N ILE A 132 4.01 1.27 -13.98
CA ILE A 132 4.89 0.42 -13.16
C ILE A 132 4.52 -1.06 -13.33
N ILE A 133 3.24 -1.41 -13.23
CA ILE A 133 2.76 -2.81 -13.32
C ILE A 133 3.12 -3.42 -14.67
N GLU A 134 2.98 -2.68 -15.76
CA GLU A 134 3.38 -3.13 -17.11
C GLU A 134 4.86 -3.52 -17.21
N ARG A 135 5.73 -2.84 -16.45
CA ARG A 135 7.18 -3.06 -16.45
C ARG A 135 7.61 -4.15 -15.47
N TYR A 136 6.83 -4.38 -14.41
CA TYR A 136 7.08 -5.37 -13.36
C TYR A 136 5.92 -6.37 -13.22
N PRO A 137 5.87 -7.40 -14.08
CA PRO A 137 4.76 -8.35 -14.12
C PRO A 137 4.61 -9.22 -12.86
N ASP A 138 5.61 -9.24 -11.98
CA ASP A 138 5.53 -9.90 -10.67
C ASP A 138 4.76 -9.07 -9.60
N ILE A 139 4.37 -7.82 -9.92
CA ILE A 139 3.45 -7.03 -9.09
C ILE A 139 2.03 -7.52 -9.36
N THR A 140 1.57 -8.45 -8.54
CA THR A 140 0.18 -8.94 -8.57
C THR A 140 -0.77 -7.95 -7.88
N PRO A 141 -2.10 -8.05 -8.09
CA PRO A 141 -3.09 -7.22 -7.39
C PRO A 141 -2.90 -7.16 -5.87
N THR A 142 -2.59 -8.28 -5.24
CA THR A 142 -2.36 -8.39 -3.78
C THR A 142 -1.02 -7.84 -3.31
N ASN A 143 -0.14 -7.43 -4.22
CA ASN A 143 1.16 -6.84 -3.93
C ASN A 143 1.17 -5.31 -4.10
N ILE A 144 0.01 -4.71 -4.35
CA ILE A 144 -0.21 -3.26 -4.30
C ILE A 144 -0.87 -2.96 -2.98
N VAL A 145 -0.13 -2.29 -2.10
CA VAL A 145 -0.42 -2.23 -0.66
C VAL A 145 -0.16 -0.83 -0.12
N GLY A 146 -0.80 -0.49 1.00
CA GLY A 146 -0.43 0.68 1.79
C GLY A 146 0.74 0.38 2.73
N HIS A 147 1.37 1.43 3.25
CA HIS A 147 2.38 1.25 4.31
C HIS A 147 1.78 0.61 5.57
N ALA A 148 0.53 0.94 5.89
CA ALA A 148 -0.21 0.34 7.01
C ALA A 148 -0.32 -1.19 6.88
N ASP A 149 -0.42 -1.73 5.66
CA ASP A 149 -0.57 -3.17 5.43
C ASP A 149 0.71 -3.94 5.76
N ILE A 150 1.86 -3.38 5.35
CA ILE A 150 3.16 -4.02 5.51
C ILE A 150 3.79 -3.73 6.88
N ALA A 151 3.26 -2.76 7.62
CA ALA A 151 3.65 -2.43 8.99
C ALA A 151 2.41 -2.27 9.90
N PRO A 152 1.61 -3.34 10.12
CA PRO A 152 0.31 -3.28 10.78
C PRO A 152 0.43 -3.25 12.32
N ASP A 153 1.45 -2.56 12.85
CA ASP A 153 1.73 -2.46 14.28
C ASP A 153 1.21 -1.16 14.92
N GLY A 154 0.47 -0.37 14.15
CA GLY A 154 -0.11 0.91 14.57
C GLY A 154 0.81 2.11 14.40
N ARG A 155 2.10 1.93 14.06
CA ARG A 155 3.00 3.06 13.78
C ARG A 155 2.71 3.75 12.45
N LYS A 156 2.09 3.03 11.52
CA LYS A 156 1.79 3.48 10.16
C LYS A 156 0.31 3.38 9.89
N SER A 157 -0.24 4.42 9.28
CA SER A 157 -1.67 4.54 8.93
C SER A 157 -1.87 4.99 7.49
N ASP A 158 -0.79 5.15 6.74
CA ASP A 158 -0.76 5.60 5.37
C ASP A 158 -0.99 4.45 4.37
N PRO A 159 -1.65 4.73 3.22
CA PRO A 159 -2.11 6.03 2.73
C PRO A 159 -3.45 6.51 3.33
N GLY A 160 -3.98 5.81 4.34
CA GLY A 160 -5.15 6.25 5.12
C GLY A 160 -6.50 5.94 4.47
N ALA A 161 -7.57 6.14 5.24
CA ALA A 161 -8.93 5.79 4.84
C ALA A 161 -9.46 6.62 3.66
N ALA A 162 -8.88 7.79 3.41
CA ALA A 162 -9.28 8.65 2.28
C ALA A 162 -8.67 8.19 0.94
N PHE A 163 -7.72 7.25 0.95
CA PHE A 163 -7.09 6.78 -0.28
C PHE A 163 -8.06 5.91 -1.09
N PRO A 164 -8.23 6.17 -2.39
CA PRO A 164 -9.35 5.61 -3.17
C PRO A 164 -9.03 4.22 -3.73
N TRP A 165 -8.74 3.24 -2.87
CA TRP A 165 -8.39 1.87 -3.25
C TRP A 165 -9.37 1.24 -4.25
N LYS A 166 -10.68 1.41 -4.03
CA LYS A 166 -11.71 0.91 -4.95
C LYS A 166 -11.59 1.52 -6.34
N GLN A 167 -11.33 2.83 -6.45
CA GLN A 167 -11.19 3.48 -7.75
C GLN A 167 -9.93 3.02 -8.48
N LEU A 168 -8.85 2.71 -7.76
CA LEU A 168 -7.65 2.11 -8.34
C LEU A 168 -7.96 0.70 -8.85
N TYR A 169 -8.65 -0.11 -8.06
CA TYR A 169 -9.07 -1.45 -8.48
C TYR A 169 -9.92 -1.42 -9.76
N ASP A 170 -10.85 -0.47 -9.87
CA ASP A 170 -11.67 -0.29 -11.08
C ASP A 170 -10.85 0.11 -12.31
N ALA A 171 -9.67 0.69 -12.11
CA ALA A 171 -8.67 0.95 -13.15
C ALA A 171 -7.68 -0.22 -13.36
N GLY A 172 -7.93 -1.39 -12.75
CA GLY A 172 -7.07 -2.58 -12.85
C GLY A 172 -5.87 -2.58 -11.90
N ILE A 173 -5.85 -1.70 -10.90
CA ILE A 173 -4.72 -1.51 -9.97
C ILE A 173 -5.11 -2.01 -8.58
N GLY A 174 -4.46 -3.08 -8.14
CA GLY A 174 -4.61 -3.60 -6.78
C GLY A 174 -5.77 -4.57 -6.64
N ALA A 175 -5.96 -5.06 -5.42
CA ALA A 175 -6.96 -6.08 -5.10
C ALA A 175 -8.26 -5.46 -4.56
N TRP A 176 -9.38 -6.07 -4.88
CA TRP A 176 -10.68 -5.77 -4.24
C TRP A 176 -11.56 -7.02 -4.26
N TYR A 177 -12.45 -7.13 -3.28
CA TYR A 177 -13.39 -8.24 -3.17
C TYR A 177 -14.57 -8.11 -4.14
N ASP A 178 -15.25 -9.22 -4.40
CA ASP A 178 -16.52 -9.21 -5.13
C ASP A 178 -17.68 -9.04 -4.16
N GLU A 179 -18.59 -8.10 -4.44
CA GLU A 179 -19.72 -7.77 -3.56
C GLU A 179 -20.64 -8.97 -3.30
N ALA A 180 -20.83 -9.84 -4.30
CA ALA A 180 -21.61 -11.06 -4.16
C ALA A 180 -20.96 -12.03 -3.16
N THR A 181 -19.65 -12.27 -3.28
CA THR A 181 -18.90 -13.14 -2.37
C THR A 181 -18.86 -12.57 -0.95
N LYS A 182 -18.63 -11.24 -0.80
CA LYS A 182 -18.74 -10.56 0.50
C LYS A 182 -20.12 -10.81 1.12
N SER A 183 -21.19 -10.61 0.35
CA SER A 183 -22.57 -10.79 0.83
C SER A 183 -22.85 -12.22 1.30
N CYS A 184 -22.32 -13.23 0.61
CA CYS A 184 -22.40 -14.63 1.05
C CYS A 184 -21.71 -14.85 2.40
N TYR A 185 -20.50 -14.31 2.59
CA TYR A 185 -19.80 -14.43 3.88
C TYR A 185 -20.47 -13.61 5.00
N MET A 186 -21.07 -12.46 4.70
CA MET A 186 -21.85 -11.71 5.68
C MET A 186 -23.03 -12.53 6.19
N GLN A 187 -23.78 -13.18 5.29
CA GLN A 187 -24.87 -14.08 5.67
C GLN A 187 -24.38 -15.26 6.51
N LYS A 188 -23.24 -15.86 6.11
CA LYS A 188 -22.62 -16.98 6.82
C LYS A 188 -22.24 -16.62 8.26
N TYR A 189 -21.71 -15.42 8.50
CA TYR A 189 -21.20 -15.00 9.80
C TYR A 189 -22.16 -14.11 10.61
N ASN A 190 -23.39 -13.91 10.13
CA ASN A 190 -24.40 -13.13 10.85
C ASN A 190 -24.77 -13.72 12.23
N GLY A 191 -24.63 -15.05 12.40
CA GLY A 191 -24.89 -15.75 13.66
C GLY A 191 -23.67 -15.87 14.60
N GLY A 192 -22.49 -15.39 14.17
CA GLY A 192 -21.26 -15.51 14.93
C GLY A 192 -20.02 -15.47 14.03
N LEU A 193 -18.99 -14.76 14.50
CA LEU A 193 -17.70 -14.68 13.81
C LEU A 193 -16.89 -15.97 13.98
N PRO A 194 -15.99 -16.29 13.03
CA PRO A 194 -14.96 -17.31 13.22
C PRO A 194 -14.11 -17.03 14.45
N ALA A 195 -13.43 -18.07 14.95
CA ALA A 195 -12.46 -17.87 16.02
C ALA A 195 -11.33 -16.92 15.58
N LYS A 196 -10.77 -16.14 16.53
CA LYS A 196 -9.64 -15.23 16.28
C LYS A 196 -8.49 -15.92 15.53
N ALA A 197 -8.20 -17.19 15.85
CA ALA A 197 -7.17 -17.97 15.18
C ALA A 197 -7.43 -18.16 13.67
N GLU A 198 -8.69 -18.41 13.28
CA GLU A 198 -9.07 -18.56 11.86
C GLU A 198 -8.97 -17.22 11.11
N ILE A 199 -9.38 -16.13 11.75
CA ILE A 199 -9.24 -14.78 11.17
C ILE A 199 -7.77 -14.44 10.95
N LEU A 200 -6.89 -14.73 11.92
CA LEU A 200 -5.45 -14.54 11.79
C LEU A 200 -4.84 -15.42 10.69
N GLU A 201 -5.31 -16.65 10.54
CA GLU A 201 -4.87 -17.51 9.44
C GLU A 201 -5.22 -16.91 8.07
N LYS A 202 -6.43 -16.35 7.92
CA LYS A 202 -6.86 -15.67 6.69
C LYS A 202 -6.08 -14.38 6.43
N LEU A 203 -5.84 -13.55 7.44
CA LEU A 203 -5.00 -12.35 7.32
C LEU A 203 -3.57 -12.72 6.88
N LYS A 204 -2.98 -13.75 7.51
CA LYS A 204 -1.66 -14.27 7.15
C LYS A 204 -1.64 -14.84 5.72
N ARG A 205 -2.69 -15.57 5.33
CA ARG A 205 -2.84 -16.12 3.98
C ARG A 205 -2.92 -15.01 2.93
N TYR A 206 -3.63 -13.92 3.24
CA TYR A 206 -3.74 -12.77 2.35
C TYR A 206 -2.40 -12.03 2.19
N GLY A 207 -1.66 -11.85 3.28
CA GLY A 207 -0.30 -11.30 3.21
C GLY A 207 0.22 -10.64 4.49
N TYR A 208 -0.65 -10.35 5.46
CA TYR A 208 -0.28 -9.59 6.65
C TYR A 208 0.66 -10.34 7.59
N ASP A 209 1.51 -9.58 8.28
CA ASP A 209 2.22 -10.09 9.46
C ASP A 209 1.29 -10.12 10.68
N VAL A 210 1.09 -11.32 11.20
CA VAL A 210 0.24 -11.60 12.36
C VAL A 210 1.02 -11.80 13.65
N SER A 211 2.35 -11.67 13.62
CA SER A 211 3.24 -11.99 14.74
C SER A 211 2.95 -11.20 16.02
N LYS A 212 2.49 -9.95 15.90
CA LYS A 212 2.14 -9.07 17.02
C LYS A 212 0.69 -9.20 17.49
N ALA A 213 -0.14 -9.97 16.79
CA ALA A 213 -1.58 -10.09 17.07
C ALA A 213 -1.93 -11.05 18.23
N ASN A 214 -0.92 -11.57 18.92
CA ASN A 214 -1.06 -12.32 20.17
C ASN A 214 -1.59 -11.45 21.32
N THR A 215 -1.41 -10.13 21.25
CA THR A 215 -2.00 -9.16 22.19
C THR A 215 -3.30 -8.58 21.62
N ASP A 216 -4.19 -8.08 22.49
CA ASP A 216 -5.43 -7.42 22.04
C ASP A 216 -5.13 -6.13 21.27
N ASN A 217 -4.16 -5.35 21.72
CA ASN A 217 -3.75 -4.14 21.02
C ASN A 217 -3.15 -4.45 19.64
N GLY A 218 -2.27 -5.46 19.55
CA GLY A 218 -1.69 -5.85 18.27
C GLY A 218 -2.72 -6.42 17.30
N TYR A 219 -3.71 -7.17 17.79
CA TYR A 219 -4.83 -7.62 16.97
C TYR A 219 -5.68 -6.44 16.48
N LYS A 220 -5.99 -5.48 17.36
CA LYS A 220 -6.73 -4.26 17.01
C LYS A 220 -6.02 -3.45 15.93
N MET A 221 -4.71 -3.26 16.04
CA MET A 221 -3.93 -2.51 15.04
C MET A 221 -3.88 -3.23 13.68
N LEU A 222 -3.78 -4.56 13.69
CA LEU A 222 -3.83 -5.36 12.47
C LEU A 222 -5.19 -5.26 11.77
N ILE A 223 -6.29 -5.39 12.51
CA ILE A 223 -7.64 -5.25 11.95
C ILE A 223 -7.85 -3.82 11.42
N ARG A 224 -7.38 -2.80 12.16
CA ARG A 224 -7.47 -1.41 11.72
C ARG A 224 -6.72 -1.19 10.40
N ALA A 225 -5.51 -1.73 10.25
CA ALA A 225 -4.75 -1.61 9.01
C ALA A 225 -5.51 -2.20 7.82
N PHE A 226 -6.10 -3.39 8.00
CA PHE A 226 -6.95 -4.01 6.99
C PHE A 226 -8.19 -3.17 6.64
N GLN A 227 -8.87 -2.61 7.65
CA GLN A 227 -10.04 -1.75 7.46
C GLN A 227 -9.69 -0.45 6.72
N LEU A 228 -8.57 0.20 7.05
CA LEU A 228 -8.12 1.41 6.32
C LEU A 228 -8.01 1.17 4.80
N HIS A 229 -7.67 -0.05 4.39
CA HIS A 229 -7.56 -0.41 2.98
C HIS A 229 -8.92 -0.82 2.38
N PHE A 230 -9.59 -1.81 3.00
CA PHE A 230 -10.72 -2.50 2.36
C PHE A 230 -12.11 -2.13 2.90
N ARG A 231 -12.17 -1.37 4.00
CA ARG A 231 -13.42 -0.91 4.62
C ARG A 231 -13.23 0.46 5.31
N PRO A 232 -12.91 1.50 4.53
CA PRO A 232 -12.52 2.81 5.07
C PRO A 232 -13.66 3.53 5.81
N GLU A 233 -14.91 3.08 5.67
CA GLU A 233 -16.08 3.65 6.35
C GLU A 233 -16.04 3.44 7.87
N ASN A 234 -15.39 2.36 8.34
CA ASN A 234 -15.11 2.16 9.76
C ASN A 234 -13.84 1.32 9.98
N TYR A 235 -12.84 1.98 10.58
CA TYR A 235 -11.49 1.47 10.87
C TYR A 235 -11.16 1.51 12.38
N ASP A 236 -12.14 1.25 13.25
CA ASP A 236 -11.97 1.22 14.70
C ASP A 236 -11.05 0.08 15.22
N GLY A 237 -10.67 -0.86 14.35
CA GLY A 237 -9.84 -2.02 14.66
C GLY A 237 -10.60 -3.17 15.32
N ILE A 238 -11.94 -3.13 15.31
CA ILE A 238 -12.79 -4.21 15.81
C ILE A 238 -13.18 -5.11 14.64
N ALA A 239 -12.91 -6.40 14.76
CA ALA A 239 -13.32 -7.38 13.76
C ALA A 239 -14.85 -7.56 13.82
N ASP A 240 -15.56 -6.98 12.85
CA ASP A 240 -17.00 -7.16 12.67
C ASP A 240 -17.31 -8.09 11.47
N VAL A 241 -18.60 -8.38 11.27
CA VAL A 241 -19.07 -9.31 10.24
C VAL A 241 -18.64 -8.85 8.85
N GLU A 242 -18.69 -7.55 8.57
CA GLU A 242 -18.31 -7.00 7.27
C GLU A 242 -16.81 -7.10 7.03
N THR A 243 -15.99 -6.73 8.03
CA THR A 243 -14.52 -6.86 7.97
C THR A 243 -14.10 -8.30 7.70
N VAL A 244 -14.68 -9.26 8.43
CA VAL A 244 -14.39 -10.69 8.24
C VAL A 244 -14.89 -11.17 6.88
N ALA A 245 -16.07 -10.75 6.44
CA ALA A 245 -16.61 -11.15 5.13
C ALA A 245 -15.74 -10.64 3.97
N ILE A 246 -15.27 -9.40 4.05
CA ILE A 246 -14.34 -8.83 3.07
C ILE A 246 -13.04 -9.62 3.03
N LEU A 247 -12.44 -9.93 4.18
CA LEU A 247 -11.22 -10.74 4.26
C LEU A 247 -11.39 -12.12 3.60
N TYR A 248 -12.49 -12.81 3.90
CA TYR A 248 -12.73 -14.14 3.34
C TYR A 248 -12.99 -14.07 1.83
N ALA A 249 -13.73 -13.06 1.35
CA ALA A 249 -13.96 -12.85 -0.07
C ALA A 249 -12.65 -12.54 -0.83
N LEU A 250 -11.77 -11.73 -0.25
CA LEU A 250 -10.43 -11.47 -0.80
C LEU A 250 -9.59 -12.75 -0.88
N VAL A 251 -9.55 -13.53 0.21
CA VAL A 251 -8.79 -14.79 0.22
C VAL A 251 -9.33 -15.78 -0.80
N GLU A 252 -10.64 -15.91 -0.95
CA GLU A 252 -11.28 -16.77 -1.94
C GLU A 252 -10.91 -16.36 -3.38
N LYS A 253 -10.97 -15.06 -3.67
CA LYS A 253 -10.70 -14.53 -5.02
C LYS A 253 -9.24 -14.66 -5.45
N TYR A 254 -8.31 -14.39 -4.53
CA TYR A 254 -6.88 -14.26 -4.88
C TYR A 254 -6.03 -15.45 -4.44
N PHE A 255 -6.56 -16.34 -3.60
CA PHE A 255 -5.83 -17.50 -3.08
C PHE A 255 -6.70 -18.78 -3.03
N PRO A 256 -7.29 -19.20 -4.17
CA PRO A 256 -8.14 -20.39 -4.25
C PRO A 256 -7.40 -21.68 -3.89
#